data_AF-A0A524PWM5-F1
#
_entry.id   AF-A0A524PWM5-F1
#
_cell.length_a   1.000
_cell.length_b   1.000
_cell.length_c   1.000
_cell.angle_alpha   90.00
_cell.angle_beta   90.00
_cell.angle_gamma   90.00
#
_symmetry.space_group_name_H-M   'P 1'
#
loop_
_entity.id
_entity.type
_entity.pdbx_description
1 polymer ?
#
loop_
_entity_poly.entity_id
_entity_poly.type
_entity_poly.pdbx_seq_one_letter_code
_entity_poly.pdbx_strand_id
1 'polypeptide(L)'
;MCPVKMNAERTEWSRRYRTAMRRFLRQGKSGSLLPAARLGRRAVTLGLETLDVARLHAQALTALASSADSSGSAGHKVGEQAEVFFAETIVPIEATHRAALKAEVQIDQLTRTLRRRGNESSASARRLQRAIPQRQAAEAVREKDADQHAKLLAEAQRLQHHFRHQTRELLSAQEDVRERTSVALRNDIAQALLAIDLSLLALKVSASVNPGNVEKELAKVQRLVGELRDRGFAEDPSDQ
;
A
#
# COMPACT_ATOMS: atom_id res chain seq x y z
N MET A 1 -57.34 11.33 -5.02
CA MET A 1 -58.49 11.83 -4.25
C MET A 1 -59.27 12.82 -5.12
N CYS A 2 -60.60 12.78 -5.10
CA CYS A 2 -61.45 13.59 -5.99
C CYS A 2 -61.57 15.06 -5.50
N PRO A 3 -61.57 16.05 -6.41
CA PRO A 3 -61.56 17.48 -6.05
C PRO A 3 -62.81 17.95 -5.29
N VAL A 4 -63.97 17.33 -5.54
CA VAL A 4 -65.23 17.62 -4.83
C VAL A 4 -65.14 17.28 -3.33
N LYS A 5 -64.38 16.23 -2.99
CA LYS A 5 -64.21 15.78 -1.59
C LYS A 5 -63.33 16.74 -0.78
N MET A 6 -62.28 17.29 -1.41
CA MET A 6 -61.41 18.29 -0.76
C MET A 6 -62.16 19.58 -0.42
N ASN A 7 -63.08 20.03 -1.28
CA ASN A 7 -63.85 21.24 -1.01
C ASN A 7 -64.78 21.07 0.20
N ALA A 8 -65.47 19.92 0.31
CA ALA A 8 -66.33 19.63 1.46
C ALA A 8 -65.55 19.56 2.79
N GLU A 9 -64.36 18.95 2.78
CA GLU A 9 -63.49 18.85 3.96
C GLU A 9 -62.92 20.21 4.40
N ARG A 10 -62.59 21.09 3.44
CA ARG A 10 -62.18 22.49 3.71
C ARG A 10 -63.34 23.31 4.28
N THR A 11 -64.56 23.16 3.74
CA THR A 11 -65.75 23.85 4.28
C THR A 11 -66.06 23.41 5.71
N GLU A 12 -65.96 22.12 5.99
CA GLU A 12 -66.17 21.58 7.35
C GLU A 12 -65.06 22.04 8.31
N TRP A 13 -63.80 22.06 7.86
CA TRP A 13 -62.70 22.61 8.63
C TRP A 13 -62.93 24.09 8.98
N SER A 14 -63.34 24.91 8.00
CA SER A 14 -63.67 26.34 8.21
C SER A 14 -64.79 26.54 9.22
N ARG A 15 -65.84 25.71 9.18
CA ARG A 15 -66.94 25.73 10.15
C ARG A 15 -66.45 25.42 11.57
N ARG A 16 -65.60 24.40 11.72
CA ARG A 16 -65.01 24.02 13.02
C ARG A 16 -64.07 25.11 13.54
N TYR A 17 -63.29 25.71 12.64
CA TYR A 17 -62.41 26.83 12.95
C TYR A 17 -63.20 28.01 13.53
N ARG A 18 -64.25 28.47 12.83
CA ARG A 18 -65.14 29.55 13.30
C ARG A 18 -65.77 29.24 14.65
N THR A 19 -66.22 27.99 14.84
CA THR A 19 -66.88 27.57 16.08
C THR A 19 -65.90 27.54 17.25
N ALA A 20 -64.71 27.00 17.05
CA ALA A 20 -63.65 26.96 18.06
C ALA A 20 -63.16 28.37 18.41
N MET A 21 -62.96 29.23 17.41
CA MET A 21 -62.55 30.62 17.60
C MET A 21 -63.58 31.41 18.39
N ARG A 22 -64.88 31.33 18.02
CA ARG A 22 -65.95 31.98 18.78
C ARG A 22 -66.00 31.50 20.24
N ARG A 23 -65.77 30.20 20.48
CA ARG A 23 -65.71 29.65 21.84
C ARG A 23 -64.51 30.20 22.62
N PHE A 24 -63.35 30.28 21.99
CA PHE A 24 -62.13 30.82 22.58
C PHE A 24 -62.30 32.30 22.94
N LEU A 25 -62.83 33.12 22.03
CA LEU A 25 -63.10 34.55 22.26
C LEU A 25 -64.09 34.81 23.40
N ARG A 26 -65.08 33.92 23.61
CA ARG A 26 -66.01 34.00 24.76
C ARG A 26 -65.35 33.66 26.09
N GLN A 27 -64.35 32.79 26.08
CA GLN A 27 -63.62 32.35 27.28
C GLN A 27 -62.48 33.31 27.65
N GLY A 28 -62.09 34.20 26.74
CA GLY A 28 -61.06 35.18 26.96
C GLY A 28 -59.67 34.57 27.20
N LYS A 29 -58.88 35.20 28.06
CA LYS A 29 -57.51 34.75 28.42
C LYS A 29 -57.48 33.39 29.14
N SER A 30 -58.61 32.92 29.66
CA SER A 30 -58.75 31.61 30.31
C SER A 30 -59.08 30.48 29.32
N GLY A 31 -59.25 30.80 28.02
CA GLY A 31 -59.53 29.82 26.98
C GLY A 31 -58.33 28.91 26.69
N SER A 32 -58.59 27.62 26.47
CA SER A 32 -57.54 26.69 26.04
C SER A 32 -57.22 26.86 24.55
N LEU A 33 -55.92 26.87 24.22
CA LEU A 33 -55.40 26.91 22.86
C LEU A 33 -55.29 25.53 22.17
N LEU A 34 -55.53 24.43 22.91
CA LEU A 34 -55.52 23.07 22.36
C LEU A 34 -56.46 22.85 21.14
N PRO A 35 -57.65 23.48 21.05
CA PRO A 35 -58.46 23.43 19.84
C PRO A 35 -57.76 24.05 18.61
N ALA A 36 -57.05 25.17 18.77
CA ALA A 36 -56.27 25.80 17.70
C ALA A 36 -55.15 24.88 17.23
N ALA A 37 -54.36 24.33 18.16
CA ALA A 37 -53.30 23.38 17.85
C ALA A 37 -53.80 22.13 17.11
N ARG A 38 -54.97 21.59 17.50
CA ARG A 38 -55.61 20.45 16.80
C ARG A 38 -56.10 20.81 15.41
N LEU A 39 -56.68 22.01 15.25
CA LEU A 39 -57.09 22.52 13.95
C LEU A 39 -55.88 22.71 13.03
N GLY A 40 -54.76 23.20 13.56
CA GLY A 40 -53.49 23.30 12.86
C GLY A 40 -52.96 21.95 12.39
N ARG A 41 -52.92 20.93 13.25
CA ARG A 41 -52.54 19.56 12.85
C ARG A 41 -53.45 19.00 11.75
N ARG A 42 -54.74 19.30 11.81
CA ARG A 42 -55.71 18.90 10.77
C ARG A 42 -55.56 19.73 9.49
N ALA A 43 -55.14 20.98 9.59
CA ALA A 43 -54.84 21.83 8.44
C ALA A 43 -53.65 21.24 7.65
N VAL A 44 -52.61 20.80 8.35
CA VAL A 44 -51.48 20.04 7.75
C VAL A 44 -51.98 18.81 7.00
N THR A 45 -52.87 18.00 7.60
CA THR A 45 -53.39 16.79 6.93
C THR A 45 -54.24 17.09 5.68
N LEU A 46 -54.83 18.29 5.61
CA LEU A 46 -55.65 18.74 4.49
C LEU A 46 -54.85 19.53 3.44
N GLY A 47 -53.54 19.70 3.65
CA GLY A 47 -52.69 20.53 2.80
C GLY A 47 -53.15 21.98 2.75
N LEU A 48 -53.63 22.52 3.88
CA LEU A 48 -53.90 23.95 4.02
C LEU A 48 -52.62 24.67 4.39
N GLU A 49 -52.30 25.72 3.65
CA GLU A 49 -51.14 26.58 3.92
C GLU A 49 -51.51 27.73 4.86
N THR A 50 -50.49 28.41 5.38
CA THR A 50 -50.65 29.58 6.26
C THR A 50 -51.54 30.65 5.62
N LEU A 51 -51.43 30.86 4.30
CA LEU A 51 -52.28 31.80 3.56
C LEU A 51 -53.74 31.35 3.49
N ASP A 52 -54.00 30.05 3.32
CA ASP A 52 -55.37 29.51 3.33
C ASP A 52 -56.04 29.75 4.68
N VAL A 53 -55.31 29.47 5.77
CA VAL A 53 -55.79 29.69 7.14
C VAL A 53 -55.98 31.18 7.42
N ALA A 54 -55.11 32.05 6.91
CA ALA A 54 -55.25 33.51 7.06
C ALA A 54 -56.51 34.05 6.38
N ARG A 55 -56.82 33.57 5.17
CA ARG A 55 -58.04 33.93 4.44
C ARG A 55 -59.30 33.50 5.19
N LEU A 56 -59.30 32.27 5.72
CA LEU A 56 -60.42 31.74 6.51
C LEU A 56 -60.56 32.47 7.86
N HIS A 57 -59.45 32.87 8.47
CA HIS A 57 -59.43 33.68 9.69
C HIS A 57 -60.04 35.06 9.46
N ALA A 58 -59.65 35.75 8.38
CA ALA A 58 -60.22 37.05 8.01
C ALA A 58 -61.74 36.96 7.80
N GLN A 59 -62.21 35.95 7.05
CA GLN A 59 -63.65 35.71 6.86
C GLN A 59 -64.38 35.45 8.18
N ALA A 60 -63.75 34.71 9.10
CA ALA A 60 -64.31 34.43 10.41
C ALA A 60 -64.42 35.70 11.27
N LEU A 61 -63.44 36.60 11.22
CA LEU A 61 -63.47 37.90 11.89
C LEU A 61 -64.56 38.80 11.32
N THR A 62 -64.67 38.93 10.00
CA THR A 62 -65.73 39.72 9.35
C THR A 62 -67.12 39.24 9.79
N ALA A 63 -67.34 37.92 9.81
CA ALA A 63 -68.60 37.33 10.24
C ALA A 63 -68.90 37.52 11.74
N LEU A 64 -67.89 37.76 12.58
CA LEU A 64 -68.06 38.07 14.00
C LEU A 64 -68.32 39.56 14.22
N ALA A 65 -67.64 40.43 13.46
CA ALA A 65 -67.84 41.87 13.50
C ALA A 65 -69.26 42.27 13.07
N SER A 66 -69.83 41.60 12.06
CA SER A 66 -71.23 41.82 11.63
C SER A 66 -72.29 41.40 12.67
N SER A 67 -71.89 40.73 13.76
CA SER A 67 -72.79 40.19 14.78
C SER A 67 -72.65 40.89 16.15
N ALA A 68 -71.78 41.90 16.29
CA ALA A 68 -71.48 42.53 17.56
C ALA A 68 -71.83 44.03 17.54
N ASP A 69 -72.64 44.49 18.50
CA ASP A 69 -72.88 45.91 18.76
C ASP A 69 -71.63 46.54 19.39
N SER A 70 -71.04 47.52 18.70
CA SER A 70 -69.67 47.96 18.93
C SER A 70 -69.51 48.91 20.12
N SER A 71 -68.83 48.45 21.18
CA SER A 71 -68.12 49.31 22.13
C SER A 71 -66.60 49.13 21.94
N GLY A 72 -65.89 50.23 21.67
CA GLY A 72 -64.52 50.22 21.11
C GLY A 72 -63.45 49.52 21.94
N SER A 73 -63.58 49.45 23.28
CA SER A 73 -62.59 48.77 24.14
C SER A 73 -62.73 47.24 24.12
N ALA A 74 -63.95 46.72 23.91
CA ALA A 74 -64.19 45.28 23.81
C ALA A 74 -63.69 44.72 22.47
N GLY A 75 -63.78 45.49 21.39
CA GLY A 75 -63.32 45.09 20.05
C GLY A 75 -61.82 44.83 19.98
N HIS A 76 -61.00 45.68 20.62
CA HIS A 76 -59.54 45.54 20.61
C HIS A 76 -59.07 44.24 21.30
N LYS A 77 -59.64 43.91 22.47
CA LYS A 77 -59.32 42.67 23.20
C LYS A 77 -59.75 41.41 22.45
N VAL A 78 -60.85 41.48 21.71
CA VAL A 78 -61.31 40.39 20.84
C VAL A 78 -60.37 40.19 19.65
N GLY A 79 -59.83 41.27 19.09
CA GLY A 79 -58.79 41.23 18.06
C GLY A 79 -57.52 40.53 18.54
N GLU A 80 -56.96 40.97 19.68
CA GLU A 80 -55.74 40.39 20.27
C GLU A 80 -55.89 38.88 20.54
N GLN A 81 -57.05 38.45 21.06
CA GLN A 81 -57.30 37.02 21.30
C GLN A 81 -57.49 36.22 20.02
N ALA A 82 -58.05 36.82 18.97
CA ALA A 82 -58.18 36.18 17.67
C ALA A 82 -56.81 35.94 17.03
N GLU A 83 -55.90 36.92 17.15
CA GLU A 83 -54.50 36.79 16.69
C GLU A 83 -53.77 35.66 17.40
N VAL A 84 -53.90 35.53 18.72
CA VAL A 84 -53.32 34.42 19.49
C VAL A 84 -53.86 33.06 19.01
N PHE A 85 -55.16 32.97 18.75
CA PHE A 85 -55.78 31.74 18.24
C PHE A 85 -55.30 31.39 16.82
N PHE A 86 -55.14 32.40 15.96
CA PHE A 86 -54.58 32.22 14.63
C PHE A 86 -53.12 31.78 14.67
N ALA A 87 -52.29 32.46 15.47
CA ALA A 87 -50.88 32.15 15.66
C ALA A 87 -50.70 30.69 16.10
N GLU A 88 -51.46 30.23 17.10
CA GLU A 88 -51.40 28.84 17.54
C GLU A 88 -51.86 27.85 16.44
N THR A 89 -52.85 28.23 15.64
CA THR A 89 -53.35 27.35 14.56
C THR A 89 -52.30 27.13 13.48
N ILE A 90 -51.45 28.13 13.18
CA ILE A 90 -50.44 28.00 12.12
C ILE A 90 -49.15 27.31 12.59
N VAL A 91 -48.91 27.19 13.90
CA VAL A 91 -47.69 26.54 14.45
C VAL A 91 -47.38 25.16 13.83
N PRO A 92 -48.35 24.21 13.75
CA PRO A 92 -48.08 22.91 13.14
C PRO A 92 -47.73 23.00 11.65
N ILE A 93 -48.31 23.96 10.92
CA ILE A 93 -48.05 24.18 9.49
C ILE A 93 -46.61 24.68 9.31
N GLU A 94 -46.24 25.74 10.03
CA GLU A 94 -44.90 26.32 10.01
C GLU A 94 -43.82 25.31 10.45
N ALA A 95 -44.14 24.43 11.41
CA ALA A 95 -43.23 23.37 11.83
C ALA A 95 -42.93 22.38 10.70
N THR A 96 -43.92 22.04 9.85
CA THR A 96 -43.68 21.18 8.69
C THR A 96 -42.80 21.85 7.63
N HIS A 97 -43.02 23.14 7.36
CA HIS A 97 -42.19 23.90 6.43
C HIS A 97 -40.74 23.98 6.90
N ARG A 98 -40.51 24.28 8.19
CA ARG A 98 -39.16 24.28 8.78
C ARG A 98 -38.49 22.90 8.71
N ALA A 99 -39.25 21.82 8.89
CA ALA A 99 -38.73 20.46 8.75
C ALA A 99 -38.33 20.16 7.29
N ALA A 100 -39.13 20.59 6.32
CA ALA A 100 -38.83 20.44 4.90
C ALA A 100 -37.56 21.19 4.49
N LEU A 101 -37.41 22.46 4.89
CA LEU A 101 -36.19 23.24 4.62
C LEU A 101 -34.94 22.59 5.23
N LYS A 102 -35.04 22.03 6.44
CA LYS A 102 -33.93 21.29 7.06
C LYS A 102 -33.59 20.03 6.27
N ALA A 103 -34.58 19.28 5.79
CA ALA A 103 -34.37 18.08 5.00
C ALA A 103 -33.73 18.42 3.64
N GLU A 104 -34.14 19.52 2.99
CA GLU A 104 -33.56 20.00 1.74
C GLU A 104 -32.06 20.30 1.90
N VAL A 105 -31.67 21.03 2.95
CA VAL A 105 -30.25 21.30 3.25
C VAL A 105 -29.47 20.00 3.48
N GLN A 106 -30.06 19.02 4.16
CA GLN A 106 -29.41 17.70 4.37
C GLN A 106 -29.26 16.92 3.06
N ILE A 107 -30.28 16.91 2.20
CA ILE A 107 -30.25 16.27 0.89
C ILE A 107 -29.16 16.90 0.00
N ASP A 108 -29.04 18.22 0.03
CA ASP A 108 -27.98 18.95 -0.68
C ASP A 108 -26.58 18.54 -0.20
N GLN A 109 -26.38 18.45 1.12
CA GLN A 109 -25.12 18.01 1.71
C GLN A 109 -24.77 16.56 1.32
N LEU A 110 -25.76 15.66 1.35
CA LEU A 110 -25.59 14.27 0.95
C LEU A 110 -25.26 14.16 -0.54
N THR A 111 -25.96 14.90 -1.39
CA THR A 111 -25.73 14.93 -2.84
C THR A 111 -24.32 15.41 -3.17
N ARG A 112 -23.84 16.47 -2.51
CA ARG A 112 -22.46 16.96 -2.65
C ARG A 112 -21.44 15.92 -2.21
N THR A 113 -21.68 15.24 -1.09
CA THR A 113 -20.79 14.21 -0.57
C THR A 113 -20.74 12.98 -1.48
N LEU A 114 -21.88 12.52 -1.99
CA LEU A 114 -21.97 11.42 -2.94
C LEU A 114 -21.24 11.75 -4.24
N ARG A 115 -21.43 12.95 -4.78
CA ARG A 115 -20.71 13.42 -5.97
C ARG A 115 -19.21 13.46 -5.74
N ARG A 116 -18.75 13.97 -4.59
CA ARG A 116 -17.32 14.00 -4.24
C ARG A 116 -16.73 12.59 -4.20
N ARG A 117 -17.37 11.67 -3.47
CA ARG A 117 -16.92 10.27 -3.36
C ARG A 117 -16.95 9.53 -4.69
N GLY A 118 -17.96 9.77 -5.53
CA GLY A 118 -18.05 9.20 -6.87
C GLY A 118 -16.90 9.64 -7.77
N ASN A 119 -16.52 10.92 -7.69
CA ASN A 119 -15.36 11.46 -8.42
C ASN A 119 -14.04 10.88 -7.91
N GLU A 120 -13.84 10.80 -6.58
CA GLU A 120 -12.66 10.19 -5.96
C GLU A 120 -12.51 8.71 -6.36
N SER A 121 -13.60 7.94 -6.30
CA SER A 121 -13.63 6.54 -6.72
C SER A 121 -13.28 6.38 -8.20
N SER A 122 -13.88 7.20 -9.06
CA SER A 122 -13.59 7.20 -10.51
C SER A 122 -12.14 7.57 -10.82
N ALA A 123 -11.58 8.54 -10.09
CA ALA A 123 -10.17 8.92 -10.22
C ALA A 123 -9.23 7.80 -9.79
N SER A 124 -9.54 7.11 -8.67
CA SER A 124 -8.79 5.95 -8.20
C SER A 124 -8.84 4.80 -9.20
N ALA A 125 -10.02 4.47 -9.73
CA ALA A 125 -10.21 3.44 -10.75
C ALA A 125 -9.35 3.71 -12.00
N ARG A 126 -9.34 4.96 -12.49
CA ARG A 126 -8.48 5.36 -13.62
C ARG A 126 -7.00 5.25 -13.31
N ARG A 127 -6.57 5.56 -12.08
CA ARG A 127 -5.16 5.37 -11.65
C ARG A 127 -4.78 3.90 -11.66
N LEU A 128 -5.62 3.03 -11.10
CA LEU A 128 -5.38 1.58 -11.09
C LEU A 128 -5.34 1.00 -12.50
N GLN A 129 -6.27 1.37 -13.37
CA GLN A 129 -6.29 0.93 -14.77
C GLN A 129 -5.01 1.28 -15.53
N ARG A 130 -4.36 2.41 -15.20
CA ARG A 130 -3.07 2.80 -15.80
C ARG A 130 -1.88 2.09 -15.14
N ALA A 131 -1.93 1.88 -13.83
CA ALA A 131 -0.83 1.29 -13.08
C ALA A 131 -0.66 -0.22 -13.34
N ILE A 132 -1.76 -0.95 -13.59
CA ILE A 132 -1.72 -2.40 -13.86
C ILE A 132 -0.83 -2.74 -15.08
N PRO A 133 -1.06 -2.19 -16.30
CA PRO A 133 -0.23 -2.52 -17.45
C PRO A 133 1.22 -2.04 -17.28
N GLN A 134 1.45 -0.93 -16.59
CA GLN A 134 2.81 -0.46 -16.27
C GLN A 134 3.57 -1.45 -15.38
N ARG A 135 2.91 -1.99 -14.35
CA ARG A 135 3.51 -3.01 -13.48
C ARG A 135 3.77 -4.30 -14.24
N GLN A 136 2.81 -4.76 -15.04
CA GLN A 136 2.98 -5.96 -15.88
C GLN A 136 4.15 -5.82 -16.85
N ALA A 137 4.31 -4.64 -17.47
CA ALA A 137 5.44 -4.37 -18.35
C ALA A 137 6.78 -4.39 -17.58
N ALA A 138 6.83 -3.78 -16.39
CA ALA A 138 8.03 -3.79 -15.56
C ALA A 138 8.38 -5.19 -15.03
N GLU A 139 7.38 -5.99 -14.68
CA GLU A 139 7.55 -7.39 -14.27
C GLU A 139 8.08 -8.25 -15.42
N ALA A 140 7.54 -8.10 -16.63
CA ALA A 140 8.03 -8.82 -17.82
C ALA A 140 9.49 -8.47 -18.18
N VAL A 141 9.92 -7.23 -17.94
CA VAL A 141 11.34 -6.85 -18.10
C VAL A 141 12.19 -7.52 -17.03
N ARG A 142 11.76 -7.49 -15.76
CA ARG A 142 12.48 -8.14 -14.66
C ARG A 142 12.60 -9.66 -14.84
N GLU A 143 11.58 -10.31 -15.36
CA GLU A 143 11.60 -11.74 -15.66
C GLU A 143 12.68 -12.07 -16.70
N LYS A 144 12.76 -11.28 -17.78
CA LYS A 144 13.83 -11.43 -18.79
C LYS A 144 15.22 -11.20 -18.21
N ASP A 145 15.37 -10.18 -17.36
CA ASP A 145 16.65 -9.90 -16.70
C ASP A 145 17.05 -11.05 -15.75
N ALA A 146 16.08 -11.60 -15.00
CA ALA A 146 16.30 -12.76 -14.13
C ALA A 146 16.77 -13.98 -14.92
N ASP A 147 16.14 -14.27 -16.06
CA ASP A 147 16.56 -15.34 -16.96
C ASP A 147 17.98 -15.14 -17.51
N GLN A 148 18.33 -13.90 -17.87
CA GLN A 148 19.68 -13.57 -18.34
C GLN A 148 20.71 -13.76 -17.22
N HIS A 149 20.41 -13.30 -16.01
CA HIS A 149 21.28 -13.51 -14.86
C HIS A 149 21.46 -14.99 -14.52
N ALA A 150 20.40 -15.79 -14.59
CA ALA A 150 20.48 -17.23 -14.36
C ALA A 150 21.41 -17.91 -15.38
N LYS A 151 21.34 -17.52 -16.66
CA LYS A 151 22.24 -18.03 -17.72
C LYS A 151 23.69 -17.65 -17.47
N LEU A 152 23.96 -16.38 -17.19
CA LEU A 152 25.32 -15.90 -16.91
C LEU A 152 25.91 -16.58 -15.68
N LEU A 153 25.09 -16.82 -14.65
CA LEU A 153 25.53 -17.50 -13.43
C LEU A 153 25.86 -18.98 -13.69
N ALA A 154 25.04 -19.67 -14.51
CA ALA A 154 25.32 -21.04 -14.93
C ALA A 154 26.62 -21.14 -15.77
N GLU A 155 26.86 -20.15 -16.65
CA GLU A 155 28.10 -20.09 -17.44
C GLU A 155 29.33 -19.83 -16.56
N ALA A 156 29.25 -18.87 -15.63
CA ALA A 156 30.32 -18.60 -14.67
C ALA A 156 30.65 -19.84 -13.82
N GLN A 157 29.64 -20.59 -13.38
CA GLN A 157 29.83 -21.84 -12.65
C GLN A 157 30.52 -22.92 -13.50
N ARG A 158 30.15 -23.04 -14.78
CA ARG A 158 30.81 -23.96 -15.72
C ARG A 158 32.28 -23.60 -15.93
N LEU A 159 32.59 -22.33 -16.17
CA LEU A 159 33.97 -21.86 -16.28
C LEU A 159 34.76 -22.11 -15.00
N GLN A 160 34.18 -21.82 -13.83
CA GLN A 160 34.84 -22.06 -12.55
C GLN A 160 35.17 -23.55 -12.36
N HIS A 161 34.25 -24.45 -12.73
CA HIS A 161 34.51 -25.88 -12.66
C HIS A 161 35.63 -26.29 -13.64
N HIS A 162 35.62 -25.76 -14.85
CA HIS A 162 36.66 -26.02 -15.85
C HIS A 162 38.04 -25.56 -15.37
N PHE A 163 38.16 -24.33 -14.88
CA PHE A 163 39.41 -23.83 -14.33
C PHE A 163 39.89 -24.66 -13.14
N ARG A 164 39.00 -25.03 -12.21
CA ARG A 164 39.36 -25.91 -11.09
C ARG A 164 39.90 -27.26 -11.56
N HIS A 165 39.34 -27.82 -12.63
CA HIS A 165 39.84 -29.06 -13.22
C HIS A 165 41.24 -28.87 -13.81
N GLN A 166 41.41 -27.86 -14.68
CA GLN A 166 42.70 -27.57 -15.31
C GLN A 166 43.79 -27.25 -14.29
N THR A 167 43.49 -26.49 -13.25
CA THR A 167 44.45 -26.22 -12.17
C THR A 167 44.86 -27.50 -11.45
N ARG A 168 43.91 -28.43 -11.19
CA ARG A 168 44.24 -29.72 -10.57
C ARG A 168 45.12 -30.58 -11.48
N GLU A 169 44.81 -30.63 -12.77
CA GLU A 169 45.64 -31.37 -13.74
C GLU A 169 47.05 -30.79 -13.83
N LEU A 170 47.18 -29.46 -13.92
CA LEU A 170 48.47 -28.79 -13.93
C LEU A 170 49.28 -29.10 -12.66
N LEU A 171 48.66 -28.98 -11.48
CA LEU A 171 49.32 -29.27 -10.20
C LEU A 171 49.73 -30.74 -10.10
N SER A 172 48.90 -31.68 -10.59
CA SER A 172 49.25 -33.10 -10.62
C SER A 172 50.44 -33.37 -11.54
N ALA A 173 50.44 -32.78 -12.74
CA ALA A 173 51.55 -32.92 -13.68
C ALA A 173 52.85 -32.32 -13.12
N GLN A 174 52.77 -31.17 -12.43
CA GLN A 174 53.92 -30.58 -11.75
C GLN A 174 54.45 -31.45 -10.62
N GLU A 175 53.59 -32.05 -9.81
CA GLU A 175 54.02 -32.94 -8.72
C GLU A 175 54.66 -34.23 -9.28
N ASP A 176 54.14 -34.80 -10.37
CA ASP A 176 54.75 -35.95 -11.05
C ASP A 176 56.18 -35.65 -11.53
N VAL A 177 56.39 -34.45 -12.11
CA VAL A 177 57.72 -33.99 -12.52
C VAL A 177 58.62 -33.82 -11.30
N ARG A 178 58.14 -33.17 -10.24
CA ARG A 178 58.89 -32.99 -8.99
C ARG A 178 59.32 -34.33 -8.40
N GLU A 179 58.43 -35.33 -8.38
CA GLU A 179 58.73 -36.65 -7.85
C GLU A 179 59.80 -37.37 -8.69
N ARG A 180 59.66 -37.34 -10.03
CA ARG A 180 60.65 -37.92 -10.95
C ARG A 180 62.02 -37.26 -10.80
N THR A 181 62.08 -35.93 -10.77
CA THR A 181 63.33 -35.18 -10.57
C THR A 181 63.93 -35.49 -9.20
N SER A 182 63.11 -35.60 -8.15
CA SER A 182 63.58 -36.00 -6.81
C SER A 182 64.18 -37.41 -6.78
N VAL A 183 63.60 -38.35 -7.52
CA VAL A 183 64.13 -39.72 -7.64
C VAL A 183 65.42 -39.73 -8.46
N ALA A 184 65.45 -39.02 -9.59
CA ALA A 184 66.65 -38.89 -10.42
C ALA A 184 67.83 -38.31 -9.62
N LEU A 185 67.61 -37.18 -8.94
CA LEU A 185 68.63 -36.57 -8.07
C LEU A 185 69.10 -37.51 -6.96
N ARG A 186 68.19 -38.26 -6.33
CA ARG A 186 68.57 -39.27 -5.31
C ARG A 186 69.47 -40.37 -5.90
N ASN A 187 69.16 -40.83 -7.10
CA ASN A 187 69.97 -41.83 -7.79
C ASN A 187 71.34 -41.26 -8.17
N ASP A 188 71.40 -40.03 -8.69
CA ASP A 188 72.66 -39.37 -9.06
C ASP A 188 73.56 -39.18 -7.84
N ILE A 189 72.99 -38.76 -6.69
CA ILE A 189 73.72 -38.66 -5.42
C ILE A 189 74.24 -40.03 -4.97
N ALA A 190 73.40 -41.07 -5.00
CA ALA A 190 73.82 -42.42 -4.62
C ALA A 190 74.94 -42.96 -5.52
N GLN A 191 74.86 -42.71 -6.83
CA GLN A 191 75.91 -43.06 -7.79
C GLN A 191 77.22 -42.30 -7.52
N ALA A 192 77.15 -41.00 -7.22
CA ALA A 192 78.30 -40.20 -6.87
C ALA A 192 78.98 -40.69 -5.58
N LEU A 193 78.20 -41.00 -4.54
CA LEU A 193 78.69 -41.56 -3.28
C LEU A 193 79.37 -42.93 -3.50
N LEU A 194 78.77 -43.82 -4.30
CA LEU A 194 79.36 -45.11 -4.65
C LEU A 194 80.69 -44.96 -5.40
N ALA A 195 80.78 -44.02 -6.35
CA ALA A 195 82.02 -43.76 -7.08
C ALA A 195 83.13 -43.27 -6.14
N ILE A 196 82.80 -42.41 -5.18
CA ILE A 196 83.73 -41.96 -4.12
C ILE A 196 84.17 -43.15 -3.26
N ASP A 197 83.23 -43.96 -2.75
CA ASP A 197 83.53 -45.13 -1.91
C ASP A 197 84.44 -46.13 -2.62
N LEU A 198 84.17 -46.45 -3.89
CA LEU A 198 85.02 -47.32 -4.71
C LEU A 198 86.42 -46.73 -4.91
N SER A 199 86.52 -45.42 -5.14
CA SER A 199 87.81 -44.75 -5.31
C SER A 199 88.62 -44.73 -4.01
N LEU A 200 87.96 -44.53 -2.86
CA LEU A 200 88.58 -44.62 -1.53
C LEU A 200 89.03 -46.05 -1.22
N LEU A 201 88.25 -47.06 -1.57
CA LEU A 201 88.64 -48.47 -1.43
C LEU A 201 89.87 -48.79 -2.30
N ALA A 202 89.89 -48.33 -3.55
CA ALA A 202 91.04 -48.49 -4.44
C ALA A 202 92.31 -47.81 -3.87
N LEU A 203 92.17 -46.62 -3.30
CA LEU A 203 93.26 -45.92 -2.60
C LEU A 203 93.75 -46.69 -1.38
N LYS A 204 92.84 -47.27 -0.58
CA LYS A 204 93.18 -48.09 0.59
C LYS A 204 93.97 -49.35 0.19
N VAL A 205 93.55 -50.03 -0.88
CA VAL A 205 94.26 -51.20 -1.42
C VAL A 205 95.64 -50.81 -1.92
N SER A 206 95.77 -49.74 -2.71
CA SER A 206 97.07 -49.30 -3.22
C SER A 206 98.04 -48.88 -2.12
N ALA A 207 97.54 -48.25 -1.05
CA ALA A 207 98.32 -47.90 0.14
C ALA A 207 98.84 -49.12 0.92
N SER A 208 98.14 -50.27 0.87
CA SER A 208 98.57 -51.51 1.52
C SER A 208 99.59 -52.32 0.72
N VAL A 209 99.61 -52.18 -0.61
CA VAL A 209 100.45 -53.01 -1.52
C VAL A 209 101.71 -52.26 -1.98
N ASN A 210 101.63 -50.95 -2.26
CA ASN A 210 102.78 -50.17 -2.71
C ASN A 210 102.64 -48.67 -2.35
N PRO A 211 103.28 -48.19 -1.28
CA PRO A 211 103.08 -46.84 -0.75
C PRO A 211 103.48 -45.72 -1.72
N GLY A 212 104.32 -45.98 -2.73
CA GLY A 212 104.71 -45.00 -3.76
C GLY A 212 103.64 -44.73 -4.83
N ASN A 213 102.60 -45.57 -4.95
CA ASN A 213 101.54 -45.41 -5.95
C ASN A 213 100.30 -44.66 -5.41
N VAL A 214 100.28 -44.36 -4.11
CA VAL A 214 99.17 -43.69 -3.42
C VAL A 214 98.95 -42.27 -3.97
N GLU A 215 100.01 -41.56 -4.30
CA GLU A 215 99.96 -40.17 -4.78
C GLU A 215 99.25 -40.06 -6.16
N LYS A 216 99.42 -41.06 -7.03
CA LYS A 216 98.76 -41.12 -8.34
C LYS A 216 97.28 -41.45 -8.24
N GLU A 217 96.90 -42.37 -7.35
CA GLU A 217 95.48 -42.70 -7.11
C GLU A 217 94.76 -41.59 -6.34
N LEU A 218 95.45 -40.86 -5.45
CA LEU A 218 94.92 -39.66 -4.81
C LEU A 218 94.58 -38.56 -5.84
N ALA A 219 95.43 -38.34 -6.83
CA ALA A 219 95.17 -37.39 -7.92
C ALA A 219 93.96 -37.80 -8.79
N LYS A 220 93.73 -39.09 -9.00
CA LYS A 220 92.53 -39.61 -9.69
C LYS A 220 91.26 -39.37 -8.88
N VAL A 221 91.29 -39.65 -7.58
CA VAL A 221 90.17 -39.38 -6.67
C VAL A 221 89.81 -37.89 -6.70
N GLN A 222 90.81 -37.00 -6.62
CA GLN A 222 90.59 -35.56 -6.68
C GLN A 222 89.99 -35.09 -8.01
N ARG A 223 90.41 -35.69 -9.14
CA ARG A 223 89.86 -35.37 -10.46
C ARG A 223 88.40 -35.83 -10.58
N LEU A 224 88.08 -37.05 -10.15
CA LEU A 224 86.71 -37.57 -10.14
C LEU A 224 85.77 -36.72 -9.26
N VAL A 225 86.22 -36.31 -8.08
CA VAL A 225 85.45 -35.41 -7.19
C VAL A 225 85.23 -34.04 -7.85
N GLY A 226 86.22 -33.53 -8.58
CA GLY A 226 86.08 -32.30 -9.37
C GLY A 226 85.01 -32.42 -10.46
N GLU A 227 85.03 -33.50 -11.24
CA GLU A 227 84.04 -33.76 -12.30
C GLU A 227 82.62 -33.97 -11.76
N LEU A 228 82.47 -34.64 -10.61
CA LEU A 228 81.18 -34.82 -9.95
C LEU A 228 80.62 -33.50 -9.41
N ARG A 229 81.47 -32.64 -8.85
CA ARG A 229 81.08 -31.29 -8.42
C ARG A 229 80.54 -30.48 -9.60
N ASP A 230 81.19 -30.57 -10.75
CA ASP A 230 80.83 -29.76 -11.92
C ASP A 230 79.56 -30.30 -12.62
N ARG A 231 79.24 -31.60 -12.50
CA ARG A 231 77.96 -32.18 -12.95
C ARG A 231 76.74 -31.76 -12.13
N GLY A 232 76.90 -31.52 -10.83
CA GLY A 232 75.79 -31.11 -9.96
C GLY A 232 75.20 -29.71 -10.26
N PHE A 233 75.86 -28.92 -11.11
CA PHE A 233 75.46 -27.55 -11.48
C PHE A 233 74.98 -27.39 -12.93
N ALA A 234 74.84 -28.48 -13.70
CA ALA A 234 74.25 -28.41 -15.03
C ALA A 234 72.72 -28.34 -14.93
N GLU A 235 72.16 -27.13 -15.03
CA GLU A 235 70.72 -26.93 -15.20
C GLU A 235 70.23 -27.63 -16.46
N ASP A 236 69.17 -28.45 -16.31
CA ASP A 236 68.47 -29.10 -17.43
C ASP A 236 67.66 -28.03 -18.19
N PRO A 237 67.89 -27.81 -19.51
CA PRO A 237 67.30 -26.71 -20.27
C PRO A 237 65.82 -26.94 -20.66
N SER A 238 65.07 -27.67 -19.84
CA SER A 238 63.70 -28.13 -20.14
C SER A 238 62.62 -27.29 -19.43
N ASP A 239 62.83 -25.98 -19.28
CA ASP A 239 61.82 -25.01 -18.81
C ASP A 239 61.65 -23.90 -19.87
N GLN A 240 60.88 -24.19 -20.93
CA GLN A 240 60.22 -23.22 -21.82
C GLN A 240 58.82 -23.72 -22.18
#